data_AF-A0A8I1DZV2-F1
#
_entry.id   AF-A0A8I1DZV2-F1
#
_cell.length_a   1.000
_cell.length_b   1.000
_cell.length_c   1.000
_cell.angle_alpha   90.00
_cell.angle_beta   90.00
_cell.angle_gamma   90.00
#
_symmetry.space_group_name_H-M   'P 1'
#
loop_
_entity.id
_entity.type
_entity.pdbx_description
1 polymer ?
#
loop_
_entity_poly.entity_id
_entity_poly.type
_entity_poly.pdbx_seq_one_letter_code
_entity_poly.pdbx_strand_id
1 'polypeptide(L)'
;MNTGKYPHLKVFFAFWFMPFAVGLVAGPVIFVAMVARLFANPRTLGEVHGLELWAVFISTPVMVQLIYLLPALGFALFVTLRRFRKGRSAYKTIALSGGTVAFAWLALLTYLVMRDSEVVWFISNGLPLMAAFLIGALGSGLMAVIALPEPSGACEVPVR
;
A
#
# COMPACT_ATOMS: atom_id res chain seq x y z
N MET A 1 12.30 -21.51 -24.92
CA MET A 1 11.53 -20.70 -23.94
C MET A 1 11.48 -19.27 -24.44
N ASN A 2 10.28 -18.71 -24.65
CA ASN A 2 10.04 -17.41 -25.31
C ASN A 2 10.76 -16.24 -24.62
N THR A 3 11.86 -15.77 -25.21
CA THR A 3 12.74 -14.68 -24.75
C THR A 3 12.27 -13.26 -25.13
N GLY A 4 10.97 -13.03 -25.34
CA GLY A 4 10.47 -11.72 -25.77
C GLY A 4 9.17 -11.23 -25.13
N LYS A 5 8.51 -12.03 -24.30
CA LYS A 5 7.16 -11.70 -23.79
C LYS A 5 7.25 -11.03 -22.41
N TYR A 6 6.60 -9.87 -22.27
CA TYR A 6 6.54 -9.13 -21.01
C TYR A 6 5.92 -10.02 -19.91
N PRO A 7 6.55 -10.17 -18.72
CA PRO A 7 6.07 -11.04 -17.66
C PRO A 7 4.91 -10.39 -16.90
N HIS A 8 3.76 -10.26 -17.57
CA HIS A 8 2.56 -9.60 -17.06
C HIS A 8 2.11 -10.15 -15.71
N LEU A 9 2.06 -11.48 -15.56
CA LEU A 9 1.61 -12.14 -14.33
C LEU A 9 2.50 -11.81 -13.13
N LYS A 10 3.84 -11.84 -13.33
CA LYS A 10 4.82 -11.58 -12.27
C LYS A 10 4.71 -10.15 -11.77
N VAL A 11 4.64 -9.19 -12.69
CA VAL A 11 4.50 -7.76 -12.35
C VAL A 11 3.16 -7.52 -11.66
N PHE A 12 2.08 -8.06 -12.19
CA PHE A 12 0.75 -7.93 -11.61
C PHE A 12 0.68 -8.43 -10.17
N PHE A 13 1.11 -9.65 -9.90
CA PHE A 13 1.08 -10.21 -8.55
C PHE A 13 2.03 -9.48 -7.59
N ALA A 14 3.17 -9.01 -8.06
CA ALA A 14 4.07 -8.20 -7.25
C ALA A 14 3.39 -6.92 -6.72
N PHE A 15 2.66 -6.20 -7.58
CA PHE A 15 1.96 -4.98 -7.17
C PHE A 15 0.66 -5.26 -6.41
N TRP A 16 -0.08 -6.32 -6.76
CA TRP A 16 -1.31 -6.68 -6.05
C TRP A 16 -1.03 -7.15 -4.62
N PHE A 17 -0.01 -7.98 -4.40
CA PHE A 17 0.32 -8.45 -3.05
C PHE A 17 1.14 -7.46 -2.22
N MET A 18 1.48 -6.29 -2.77
CA MET A 18 2.23 -5.26 -2.05
C MET A 18 1.57 -4.84 -0.71
N PRO A 19 0.25 -4.60 -0.61
CA PRO A 19 -0.40 -4.27 0.67
C PRO A 19 -0.32 -5.41 1.68
N PHE A 20 -0.24 -6.68 1.24
CA PHE A 20 -0.02 -7.81 2.14
C PHE A 20 1.39 -7.82 2.71
N ALA A 21 2.40 -7.54 1.88
CA ALA A 21 3.76 -7.42 2.36
C ALA A 21 3.89 -6.27 3.39
N VAL A 22 3.30 -5.11 3.09
CA VAL A 22 3.31 -3.97 4.02
C VAL A 22 2.51 -4.26 5.29
N GLY A 23 1.31 -4.85 5.16
CA GLY A 23 0.46 -5.22 6.28
C GLY A 23 1.08 -6.28 7.19
N LEU A 24 1.83 -7.24 6.63
CA LEU A 24 2.53 -8.27 7.40
C LEU A 24 3.71 -7.68 8.20
N VAL A 25 4.35 -6.64 7.71
CA VAL A 25 5.45 -5.96 8.42
C VAL A 25 4.93 -4.95 9.45
N ALA A 26 3.93 -4.14 9.07
CA ALA A 26 3.36 -3.13 9.96
C ALA A 26 2.43 -3.73 11.03
N GLY A 27 1.76 -4.84 10.72
CA GLY A 27 0.78 -5.51 11.58
C GLY A 27 1.33 -5.87 12.96
N PRO A 28 2.46 -6.60 13.07
CA PRO A 28 3.07 -6.93 14.36
C PRO A 28 3.49 -5.71 15.17
N VAL A 29 3.99 -4.66 14.50
CA VAL A 29 4.40 -3.41 15.18
C VAL A 29 3.18 -2.71 15.80
N ILE A 30 2.10 -2.58 15.03
CA ILE A 30 0.84 -1.99 15.49
C ILE A 30 0.22 -2.87 16.58
N PHE A 31 0.27 -4.20 16.43
CA PHE A 31 -0.20 -5.16 17.43
C PHE A 31 0.50 -4.94 18.78
N VAL A 32 1.84 -4.92 18.79
CA VAL A 32 2.62 -4.71 20.02
C VAL A 32 2.33 -3.35 20.63
N ALA A 33 2.25 -2.29 19.81
CA ALA A 33 1.93 -0.95 20.29
C ALA A 33 0.52 -0.87 20.90
N MET A 34 -0.46 -1.55 20.29
CA MET A 34 -1.84 -1.57 20.76
C MET A 34 -1.97 -2.37 22.06
N VAL A 35 -1.32 -3.53 22.15
CA VAL A 35 -1.25 -4.32 23.39
C VAL A 35 -0.57 -3.54 24.51
N ALA A 36 0.55 -2.86 24.23
CA ALA A 36 1.24 -2.02 25.22
C ALA A 36 0.34 -0.88 25.73
N ARG A 37 -0.44 -0.24 24.85
CA ARG A 37 -1.42 0.79 25.24
C ARG A 37 -2.59 0.24 26.04
N LEU A 38 -3.02 -0.99 25.74
CA LEU A 38 -4.10 -1.67 26.46
C LEU A 38 -3.67 -1.98 27.90
N PHE A 39 -2.43 -2.46 28.09
CA PHE A 39 -1.86 -2.66 29.43
C PHE A 39 -1.62 -1.37 30.20
N ALA A 40 -1.35 -0.26 29.49
CA ALA A 40 -1.19 1.06 30.11
C ALA A 40 -2.52 1.70 30.57
N ASN A 41 -3.68 1.25 30.06
CA ASN A 41 -5.00 1.78 30.40
C ASN A 41 -6.01 0.67 30.76
N PRO A 42 -5.86 0.04 31.94
CA PRO A 42 -6.66 -1.13 32.34
C PRO A 42 -8.16 -0.86 32.53
N ARG A 43 -8.57 0.42 32.63
CA ARG A 43 -10.00 0.80 32.73
C ARG A 43 -10.84 0.40 31.51
N THR A 44 -10.21 0.26 30.33
CA THR A 44 -10.92 -0.12 29.09
C THR A 44 -11.18 -1.62 28.95
N LEU A 45 -10.51 -2.47 29.75
CA LEU A 45 -10.66 -3.93 29.73
C LEU A 45 -11.87 -4.42 30.56
N GLY A 46 -12.39 -3.60 31.46
CA GLY A 46 -13.49 -3.98 32.36
C GLY A 46 -14.89 -3.81 31.79
N GLU A 47 -15.07 -3.01 30.75
CA GLU A 47 -16.39 -2.61 30.22
C GLU A 47 -16.80 -3.33 28.93
N VAL A 48 -15.85 -3.94 28.21
CA VAL A 48 -16.13 -4.65 26.95
C VAL A 48 -16.00 -6.15 27.19
N HIS A 49 -17.05 -6.91 26.86
CA HIS A 49 -17.00 -8.36 26.88
C HIS A 49 -15.77 -8.81 26.09
N GLY A 50 -14.81 -9.49 26.73
CA GLY A 50 -13.49 -9.77 26.13
C GLY A 50 -13.56 -10.43 24.76
N LEU A 51 -14.64 -11.16 24.46
CA LEU A 51 -14.92 -11.74 23.14
C LEU A 51 -15.13 -10.69 22.03
N GLU A 52 -15.83 -9.59 22.30
CA GLU A 52 -16.02 -8.49 21.34
C GLU A 52 -14.70 -7.77 21.07
N LEU A 53 -13.87 -7.60 22.10
CA LEU A 53 -12.54 -7.01 21.96
C LEU A 53 -11.67 -7.85 21.01
N TRP A 54 -11.66 -9.18 21.18
CA TRP A 54 -10.97 -10.10 20.27
C TRP A 54 -11.55 -10.10 18.86
N ALA A 55 -12.88 -10.02 18.72
CA ALA A 55 -13.54 -9.95 17.42
C ALA A 55 -13.16 -8.68 16.65
N VAL A 56 -13.20 -7.51 17.29
CA VAL A 56 -12.76 -6.23 16.69
C VAL A 56 -11.28 -6.28 16.37
N PHE A 57 -10.47 -6.88 17.24
CA PHE A 57 -9.04 -6.97 17.06
C PHE A 57 -8.64 -7.80 15.83
N ILE A 58 -9.37 -8.88 15.53
CA ILE A 58 -9.15 -9.71 14.35
C ILE A 58 -9.82 -9.12 13.10
N SER A 59 -11.04 -8.59 13.24
CA SER A 59 -11.82 -8.11 12.10
C SER A 59 -11.24 -6.82 11.51
N THR A 60 -10.71 -5.92 12.34
CA THR A 60 -10.16 -4.64 11.90
C THR A 60 -9.00 -4.79 10.91
N PRO A 61 -7.91 -5.53 11.19
CA PRO A 61 -6.83 -5.71 10.23
C PRO A 61 -7.29 -6.44 8.96
N VAL A 62 -8.20 -7.41 9.06
CA VAL A 62 -8.77 -8.10 7.89
C VAL A 62 -9.56 -7.13 7.00
N MET A 63 -10.42 -6.30 7.60
CA MET A 63 -11.20 -5.30 6.87
C MET A 63 -10.31 -4.23 6.23
N VAL A 64 -9.32 -3.73 6.98
CA VAL A 64 -8.32 -2.79 6.45
C VAL A 64 -7.61 -3.41 5.25
N GLN A 65 -7.18 -4.67 5.36
CA GLN A 65 -6.51 -5.38 4.27
C GLN A 65 -7.38 -5.46 3.01
N LEU A 66 -8.67 -5.78 3.16
CA LEU A 66 -9.62 -5.87 2.05
C LEU A 66 -9.88 -4.50 1.39
N ILE A 67 -10.05 -3.46 2.21
CA ILE A 67 -10.28 -2.09 1.72
C ILE A 67 -9.08 -1.59 0.91
N TYR A 68 -7.85 -1.88 1.35
CA TYR A 68 -6.63 -1.48 0.64
C TYR A 68 -6.28 -2.42 -0.53
N LEU A 69 -6.94 -3.57 -0.65
CA LEU A 69 -6.75 -4.46 -1.79
C LEU A 69 -7.34 -3.91 -3.08
N LEU A 70 -8.46 -3.17 -2.98
CA LEU A 70 -9.15 -2.56 -4.12
C LEU A 70 -8.28 -1.56 -4.89
N PRO A 71 -7.70 -0.52 -4.26
CA PRO A 71 -6.82 0.43 -4.96
C PRO A 71 -5.54 -0.25 -5.46
N ALA A 72 -5.03 -1.26 -4.73
CA ALA A 72 -3.87 -2.02 -5.15
C ALA A 72 -4.13 -2.84 -6.41
N LEU A 73 -5.33 -3.43 -6.56
CA LEU A 73 -5.74 -4.13 -7.77
C LEU A 73 -5.79 -3.18 -8.97
N GLY A 74 -6.45 -2.02 -8.81
CA GLY A 74 -6.51 -1.00 -9.87
C GLY A 74 -5.12 -0.51 -10.28
N PHE A 75 -4.24 -0.29 -9.30
CA PHE A 75 -2.86 0.10 -9.54
C PHE A 75 -2.03 -1.00 -10.23
N ALA A 76 -2.15 -2.25 -9.78
CA ALA A 76 -1.46 -3.38 -10.38
C ALA A 76 -1.89 -3.59 -11.85
N LEU A 77 -3.19 -3.43 -12.15
CA LEU A 77 -3.70 -3.44 -13.53
C LEU A 77 -3.08 -2.31 -14.36
N PHE A 78 -3.07 -1.08 -13.84
CA PHE A 78 -2.47 0.07 -14.53
C PHE A 78 -1.00 -0.17 -14.90
N VAL A 79 -0.18 -0.63 -13.94
CA VAL A 79 1.25 -0.91 -14.16
C VAL A 79 1.44 -2.03 -15.18
N THR A 80 0.63 -3.08 -15.10
CA THR A 80 0.72 -4.25 -15.99
C THR A 80 0.29 -3.94 -17.43
N LEU A 81 -0.73 -3.10 -17.61
CA LEU A 81 -1.23 -2.67 -18.93
C LEU A 81 -0.26 -1.71 -19.61
N ARG A 82 0.37 -0.81 -18.85
CA ARG A 82 1.36 0.14 -19.37
C ARG A 82 2.70 -0.50 -19.75
N ARG A 83 2.93 -1.77 -19.41
CA ARG A 83 4.14 -2.55 -19.75
C ARG A 83 5.44 -1.81 -19.41
N PHE A 84 5.52 -1.23 -18.21
CA PHE A 84 6.71 -0.51 -17.78
C PHE A 84 7.94 -1.43 -17.77
N ARG A 85 9.08 -0.92 -18.24
CA ARG A 85 10.39 -1.60 -18.18
C ARG A 85 11.28 -0.88 -17.19
N LYS A 86 12.29 -1.58 -16.65
CA LYS A 86 13.29 -0.96 -15.76
C LYS A 86 13.88 0.28 -16.44
N GLY A 87 13.76 1.42 -15.77
CA GLY A 87 14.21 2.70 -16.29
C GLY A 87 13.83 3.83 -15.33
N ARG A 88 14.67 4.87 -15.27
CA ARG A 88 14.51 5.99 -14.33
C ARG A 88 13.16 6.71 -14.46
N SER A 89 12.65 6.84 -15.69
CA SER A 89 11.34 7.43 -15.98
C SER A 89 10.17 6.55 -15.49
N ALA A 90 10.28 5.23 -15.68
CA ALA A 90 9.27 4.28 -15.22
C ALA A 90 9.17 4.25 -13.69
N TYR A 91 10.31 4.22 -12.99
CA TYR A 91 10.31 4.26 -11.51
C TYR A 91 9.67 5.52 -10.96
N LYS A 92 9.99 6.70 -11.53
CA LYS A 92 9.36 7.96 -11.13
C LYS A 92 7.85 7.94 -11.36
N THR A 93 7.42 7.45 -12.51
CA THR A 93 5.99 7.38 -12.87
C THR A 93 5.23 6.44 -11.93
N ILE A 94 5.80 5.26 -11.64
CA ILE A 94 5.18 4.28 -10.74
C ILE A 94 5.16 4.80 -9.30
N ALA A 95 6.26 5.40 -8.82
CA ALA A 95 6.29 6.01 -7.49
C ALA A 95 5.26 7.14 -7.33
N LEU A 96 5.21 8.08 -8.29
CA LEU A 96 4.23 9.16 -8.27
C LEU A 96 2.80 8.63 -8.32
N SER A 97 2.51 7.70 -9.23
CA SER A 97 1.16 7.13 -9.36
C SER A 97 0.76 6.31 -8.13
N GLY A 98 1.68 5.54 -7.54
CA GLY A 98 1.40 4.77 -6.32
C GLY A 98 1.13 5.68 -5.12
N GLY A 99 1.90 6.77 -4.96
CA GLY A 99 1.64 7.79 -3.95
C GLY A 99 0.29 8.48 -4.16
N THR A 100 -0.02 8.90 -5.40
CA THR A 100 -1.29 9.57 -5.72
C THR A 100 -2.48 8.65 -5.48
N VAL A 101 -2.39 7.36 -5.85
CA VAL A 101 -3.47 6.39 -5.58
C VAL A 101 -3.67 6.21 -4.08
N ALA A 102 -2.59 6.06 -3.30
CA ALA A 102 -2.69 5.93 -1.85
C ALA A 102 -3.30 7.19 -1.20
N PHE A 103 -2.86 8.38 -1.61
CA PHE A 103 -3.40 9.65 -1.17
C PHE A 103 -4.88 9.80 -1.51
N ALA A 104 -5.24 9.60 -2.78
CA ALA A 104 -6.62 9.76 -3.25
C ALA A 104 -7.56 8.76 -2.59
N TRP A 105 -7.11 7.52 -2.39
CA TRP A 105 -7.90 6.49 -1.72
C TRP A 105 -8.13 6.84 -0.25
N LEU A 106 -7.08 7.22 0.47
CA LEU A 106 -7.21 7.61 1.88
C LEU A 106 -8.05 8.88 2.03
N ALA A 107 -7.86 9.89 1.17
CA ALA A 107 -8.67 11.10 1.15
C ALA A 107 -10.16 10.78 0.91
N LEU A 108 -10.46 9.86 -0.02
CA LEU A 108 -11.82 9.41 -0.29
C LEU A 108 -12.42 8.69 0.92
N LEU A 109 -11.69 7.76 1.55
CA LEU A 109 -12.17 7.08 2.75
C LEU A 109 -12.44 8.06 3.89
N THR A 110 -11.51 8.97 4.16
CA THR A 110 -11.68 9.97 5.21
C THR A 110 -12.86 10.91 4.90
N TYR A 111 -13.06 11.29 3.64
CA TYR A 111 -14.21 12.08 3.21
C TYR A 111 -15.54 11.34 3.43
N LEU A 112 -15.60 10.05 3.06
CA LEU A 112 -16.80 9.23 3.25
C LEU A 112 -17.15 9.01 4.73
N VAL A 113 -16.14 8.89 5.60
CA VAL A 113 -16.31 8.64 7.03
C VAL A 113 -16.65 9.93 7.81
N MET A 114 -16.07 11.07 7.44
CA MET A 114 -16.17 12.34 8.19
C MET A 114 -17.12 13.36 7.56
N ARG A 115 -18.09 12.90 6.76
CA ARG A 115 -18.96 13.76 5.95
C ARG A 115 -19.71 14.86 6.74
N ASP A 116 -19.87 14.69 8.06
CA ASP A 116 -20.62 15.60 8.93
C ASP A 116 -19.78 16.62 9.75
N SER A 117 -18.44 16.62 9.69
CA SER A 117 -17.61 17.55 10.47
C SER A 117 -16.86 18.57 9.61
N GLU A 118 -17.50 19.72 9.40
CA GLU A 118 -16.95 20.79 8.58
C GLU A 118 -15.87 21.59 9.35
N VAL A 119 -14.82 22.01 8.64
CA VAL A 119 -13.86 23.08 8.95
C VAL A 119 -12.44 22.70 9.46
N VAL A 120 -12.20 21.65 10.27
CA VAL A 120 -10.80 21.31 10.73
C VAL A 120 -10.14 20.15 9.96
N TRP A 121 -10.85 19.59 8.98
CA TRP A 121 -10.50 18.34 8.29
C TRP A 121 -9.10 18.32 7.66
N PHE A 122 -8.69 19.37 6.94
CA PHE A 122 -7.44 19.36 6.17
C PHE A 122 -6.20 19.51 7.06
N ILE A 123 -6.29 20.29 8.15
CA ILE A 123 -5.17 20.52 9.07
C ILE A 123 -4.93 19.28 9.94
N SER A 124 -6.00 18.62 10.40
CA SER A 124 -5.88 17.40 11.20
C SER A 124 -5.51 16.15 10.38
N ASN A 125 -5.91 16.08 9.09
CA ASN A 125 -5.63 14.91 8.24
C ASN A 125 -4.47 15.12 7.24
N GLY A 126 -3.91 16.32 7.13
CA GLY A 126 -2.84 16.63 6.18
C GLY A 126 -1.57 15.78 6.40
N LEU A 127 -1.16 15.60 7.66
CA LEU A 127 0.02 14.78 8.00
C LEU A 127 -0.20 13.28 7.67
N PRO A 128 -1.32 12.64 8.07
CA PRO A 128 -1.66 11.28 7.63
C PRO A 128 -1.71 11.12 6.10
N LEU A 129 -2.30 12.07 5.39
CA LEU A 129 -2.42 12.01 3.93
C LEU A 129 -1.04 12.16 3.24
N MET A 130 -0.19 13.07 3.72
CA MET A 130 1.19 13.19 3.23
C MET A 130 2.00 11.93 3.53
N ALA A 131 1.86 11.35 4.72
CA ALA A 131 2.51 10.10 5.07
C ALA A 131 2.05 8.96 4.15
N ALA A 132 0.76 8.85 3.87
CA ALA A 132 0.21 7.86 2.94
C ALA A 132 0.77 8.02 1.52
N PHE A 133 0.88 9.26 1.03
CA PHE A 133 1.51 9.55 -0.25
C PHE A 133 2.97 9.08 -0.29
N LEU A 134 3.76 9.44 0.73
CA LEU A 134 5.19 9.10 0.78
C LEU A 134 5.41 7.59 0.92
N ILE A 135 4.68 6.92 1.80
CA ILE A 135 4.76 5.47 1.99
C ILE A 135 4.33 4.74 0.71
N GLY A 136 3.24 5.19 0.08
CA GLY A 136 2.76 4.65 -1.19
C GLY A 136 3.77 4.83 -2.33
N ALA A 137 4.38 6.02 -2.43
CA ALA A 137 5.37 6.32 -3.45
C ALA A 137 6.66 5.54 -3.28
N LEU A 138 7.19 5.48 -2.05
CA LEU A 138 8.40 4.73 -1.73
C LEU A 138 8.18 3.23 -1.91
N GLY A 139 7.07 2.69 -1.40
CA GLY A 139 6.77 1.28 -1.51
C GLY A 139 6.58 0.82 -2.96
N SER A 140 5.81 1.58 -3.75
CA SER A 140 5.57 1.25 -5.16
C SER A 140 6.83 1.44 -6.01
N GLY A 141 7.65 2.45 -5.71
CA GLY A 141 8.95 2.66 -6.35
C GLY A 141 9.93 1.53 -6.05
N LEU A 142 10.03 1.09 -4.78
CA LEU A 142 10.87 -0.03 -4.39
C LEU A 142 10.40 -1.33 -5.06
N MET A 143 9.09 -1.57 -5.08
CA MET A 143 8.54 -2.74 -5.74
C MET A 143 8.80 -2.73 -7.25
N ALA A 144 8.80 -1.55 -7.88
CA ALA A 144 9.17 -1.41 -9.29
C ALA A 144 10.63 -1.79 -9.57
N VAL A 145 11.56 -1.45 -8.67
CA VAL A 145 12.98 -1.82 -8.81
C VAL A 145 13.16 -3.34 -8.79
N ILE A 146 12.40 -4.02 -7.93
CA ILE A 146 12.48 -5.48 -7.74
C ILE A 146 11.73 -6.24 -8.83
N ALA A 147 10.53 -5.79 -9.19
CA ALA A 147 9.59 -6.58 -9.99
C ALA A 147 9.66 -6.31 -11.50
N LEU A 148 10.13 -5.14 -11.95
CA LEU A 148 10.13 -4.80 -13.38
C LEU A 148 11.18 -5.59 -14.18
N PRO A 149 10.88 -5.96 -15.44
CA PRO A 149 11.85 -6.60 -16.32
C PRO A 149 12.88 -5.59 -16.87
N GLU A 150 14.07 -6.08 -17.18
CA GLU A 150 15.15 -5.30 -17.80
C GLU A 150 14.76 -4.79 -19.20
N PRO A 151 15.31 -3.64 -19.63
CA PRO A 151 15.09 -3.15 -20.98
C PRO A 151 15.71 -4.13 -21.99
N SER A 152 14.97 -4.45 -23.05
CA SER A 152 15.34 -5.48 -24.04
C SER A 152 16.49 -5.09 -24.99
N GLY A 153 17.42 -4.25 -24.53
CA GLY A 153 18.60 -3.79 -25.28
C GLY A 153 19.90 -3.84 -24.47
N ALA A 154 19.91 -4.43 -23.27
CA ALA A 154 21.11 -4.55 -22.44
C ALA A 154 22.03 -5.74 -22.82
N CYS A 155 21.70 -6.47 -23.90
CA CYS A 155 22.48 -7.59 -24.41
C CYS A 155 23.02 -7.28 -25.82
N GLU A 156 23.65 -6.13 -25.99
CA GLU A 156 24.67 -5.95 -27.04
C GLU A 156 25.93 -5.46 -26.33
N VAL A 157 26.74 -6.42 -25.87
CA VAL A 157 28.13 -6.18 -25.52
C VAL A 157 28.86 -5.96 -26.86
N PRO A 158 29.41 -4.77 -27.15
CA PRO A 158 30.27 -4.65 -28.31
C PRO A 158 31.56 -5.42 -28.01
N VAL A 159 31.74 -6.56 -28.67
CA VAL A 159 33.06 -7.14 -28.84
C VAL A 159 33.84 -6.20 -29.75
N ARG A 160 34.78 -5.45 -29.17
CA ARG A 160 36.01 -5.00 -29.84
C ARG A 160 37.06 -4.62 -28.83
#